data_AF-A0A8J2V4C3-F1
#
_entry.id   AF-A0A8J2V4C3-F1
#
_cell.length_a   1.000
_cell.length_b   1.000
_cell.length_c   1.000
_cell.angle_alpha   90.00
_cell.angle_beta   90.00
_cell.angle_gamma   90.00
#
_symmetry.space_group_name_H-M   'P 1'
#
loop_
_entity.id
_entity.type
_entity.pdbx_description
1 polymer ?
#
loop_
_entity_poly.entity_id
_entity_poly.type
_entity_poly.pdbx_seq_one_letter_code
_entity_poly.pdbx_strand_id
1 'polypeptide(L)' 'MKQFFSLAGISFLFFISCKSDDTPECRSCSSELTSTFNLCKESNGNASVNGEDTGVSYAIYLDGLVAEGVSCN' A
#
# COMPACT_ATOMS: atom_id res chain seq x y z
N MET A 1 -29.18 6.25 -19.54
CA MET A 1 -29.46 7.47 -20.34
C MET A 1 -28.28 8.42 -20.21
N LYS A 2 -27.72 8.83 -21.36
CA LYS A 2 -26.86 10.00 -21.62
C LYS A 2 -25.57 10.17 -20.79
N GLN A 3 -24.50 9.63 -21.36
CA GLN A 3 -23.12 10.06 -21.18
C GLN A 3 -22.83 11.18 -22.19
N PHE A 4 -22.39 12.34 -21.73
CA PHE A 4 -21.66 13.34 -22.51
C PHE A 4 -20.94 14.28 -21.53
N PHE A 5 -19.63 14.10 -21.37
CA PHE A 5 -18.72 15.24 -21.38
C PHE A 5 -17.30 14.74 -21.66
N SER A 6 -16.81 15.09 -22.85
CA SER A 6 -15.43 14.95 -23.27
C SER A 6 -14.63 16.09 -22.65
N LEU A 7 -13.50 15.82 -21.97
CA LEU A 7 -12.35 16.73 -21.93
C LEU A 7 -11.10 15.96 -21.50
N ALA A 8 -10.01 16.24 -22.20
CA ALA A 8 -8.68 15.69 -22.04
C ALA A 8 -8.16 15.68 -20.59
N GLY A 9 -7.49 14.58 -20.24
CA GLY A 9 -6.76 14.44 -18.97
C GLY A 9 -5.98 13.13 -18.97
N ILE A 10 -4.73 13.19 -19.42
CA ILE A 10 -3.80 12.07 -19.41
C ILE A 10 -3.45 11.73 -17.95
N SER A 11 -3.45 10.42 -17.67
CA SER A 11 -2.72 9.72 -16.62
C SER A 11 -2.83 10.28 -15.20
N PHE A 12 -3.61 9.63 -14.35
CA PHE A 12 -3.05 8.90 -13.20
C PHE A 12 -4.13 7.93 -12.77
N LEU A 13 -3.85 6.63 -12.91
CA LEU A 13 -4.56 5.55 -12.24
C LEU A 13 -4.35 5.75 -10.73
N PHE A 14 -5.10 6.68 -10.15
CA PHE A 14 -5.32 6.70 -8.72
C PHE A 14 -6.18 5.49 -8.40
N PHE A 15 -5.53 4.35 -8.17
CA PHE A 15 -6.09 3.26 -7.39
C PHE A 15 -6.25 3.78 -5.96
N ILE A 16 -7.26 4.62 -5.75
CA ILE A 16 -7.79 4.94 -4.42
C ILE A 16 -8.55 3.70 -3.98
N SER A 17 -7.84 2.66 -3.59
CA SER A 17 -8.42 1.60 -2.77
C SER A 17 -8.45 2.09 -1.33
N CYS A 18 -9.22 3.15 -1.06
CA CYS A 18 -9.63 3.48 0.30
C CYS A 18 -10.77 2.53 0.66
N LYS A 19 -10.41 1.35 1.17
CA LYS A 19 -11.37 0.49 1.86
C LYS A 19 -11.35 0.90 3.33
N SER A 20 -12.20 1.87 3.67
CA SER A 20 -12.57 2.17 5.04
C SER A 20 -13.66 1.19 5.47
N ASP A 21 -13.28 0.25 6.35
CA ASP A 21 -14.07 -0.35 7.44
C ASP A 21 -13.21 -1.53 7.95
N ASP A 22 -12.77 -1.48 9.20
CA ASP A 22 -11.70 -2.34 9.80
C ASP A 22 -10.31 -2.16 9.16
N THR A 23 -9.85 -0.92 9.02
CA THR A 23 -8.58 -0.61 8.34
C THR A 23 -7.39 -1.27 9.05
N PRO A 24 -6.67 -2.21 8.40
CA PRO A 24 -5.36 -2.62 8.87
C PRO A 24 -4.46 -1.39 9.00
N GLU A 25 -3.58 -1.34 10.01
CA GLU A 25 -2.62 -0.24 10.18
C GLU A 25 -1.64 -0.25 9.00
N CYS A 26 -1.95 0.53 7.96
CA CYS A 26 -1.16 0.64 6.74
C CYS A 26 -0.19 1.81 6.82
N ARG A 27 1.01 1.59 6.27
CA ARG A 27 2.06 2.61 6.07
C ARG A 27 2.50 2.62 4.62
N SER A 28 2.81 3.80 4.12
CA SER A 28 3.45 3.96 2.81
C SER A 28 4.96 3.81 2.98
N CYS A 29 5.53 2.81 2.34
CA CYS A 29 6.95 2.49 2.37
C CYS A 29 7.60 2.81 1.03
N SER A 30 8.80 3.37 1.05
CA SER A 30 9.61 3.61 -0.17
C SER A 30 11.10 3.58 0.14
N SER A 31 11.89 3.38 -0.92
CA SER A 31 13.36 3.48 -0.88
C SER A 31 13.84 4.15 -2.16
N GLU A 32 15.14 4.44 -2.25
CA GLU A 32 15.74 4.95 -3.50
C GLU A 32 15.67 3.95 -4.66
N LEU A 33 15.52 2.66 -4.35
CA LEU A 33 15.59 1.55 -5.31
C LEU A 33 14.23 0.95 -5.67
N THR A 34 13.16 1.31 -4.94
CA THR A 34 11.83 0.72 -5.11
C THR A 34 10.75 1.79 -5.18
N SER A 35 9.76 1.58 -6.05
CA SER A 35 8.52 2.38 -6.05
C SER A 35 7.85 2.33 -4.68
N THR A 36 7.09 3.38 -4.34
CA THR A 36 6.28 3.40 -3.12
C THR A 36 5.27 2.25 -3.11
N PHE A 37 5.16 1.56 -1.99
CA PHE A 37 4.20 0.48 -1.76
C PHE A 37 3.52 0.64 -0.41
N ASN A 38 2.36 0.02 -0.24
CA ASN A 38 1.67 -0.02 1.05
C ASN A 38 2.01 -1.28 1.81
N LEU A 39 2.45 -1.12 3.06
CA LEU A 39 2.64 -2.19 4.02
C LEU A 39 1.54 -2.11 5.07
N CYS A 40 0.72 -3.15 5.19
CA CYS A 40 -0.41 -3.18 6.13
C CYS A 40 -0.26 -4.31 7.13
N LYS A 41 -0.75 -4.08 8.36
CA LYS A 41 -0.90 -5.14 9.36
C LYS A 41 -2.29 -5.77 9.25
N GLU A 42 -2.36 -6.98 8.70
CA GLU A 42 -3.58 -7.74 8.55
C GLU A 42 -4.17 -8.21 9.89
N SER A 43 -5.45 -8.59 9.90
CA SER A 43 -6.16 -9.04 11.12
C SER A 43 -5.57 -10.29 11.76
N ASN A 44 -4.84 -11.11 11.00
CA ASN A 44 -4.10 -12.28 11.50
C ASN A 44 -2.73 -11.92 12.12
N GLY A 45 -2.31 -10.65 12.05
CA GLY A 45 -1.02 -10.16 12.53
C GLY A 45 0.11 -10.19 11.50
N ASN A 46 -0.14 -10.66 10.28
CA ASN A 46 0.84 -10.69 9.20
C ASN A 46 0.97 -9.31 8.54
N ALA A 47 2.10 -9.10 7.86
CA ALA A 47 2.25 -8.03 6.88
C ALA A 47 1.55 -8.42 5.58
N SER A 48 0.87 -7.47 4.96
CA SER A 48 0.57 -7.52 3.53
C SER A 48 1.29 -6.40 2.78
N VAL A 49 1.69 -6.67 1.55
CA VAL A 49 2.28 -5.68 0.64
C VAL A 49 1.30 -5.45 -0.50
N ASN A 50 0.80 -4.23 -0.62
CA ASN A 50 -0.24 -3.86 -1.59
C ASN A 50 -1.49 -4.78 -1.54
N GLY A 51 -1.82 -5.28 -0.34
CA GLY A 51 -2.97 -6.16 -0.11
C GLY A 51 -2.69 -7.66 -0.30
N GLU A 52 -1.45 -8.06 -0.57
CA GLU A 52 -1.04 -9.46 -0.64
C GLU A 52 -0.37 -9.90 0.66
N ASP A 53 -0.99 -10.83 1.40
CA ASP A 53 -0.45 -11.37 2.66
C ASP A 53 0.89 -12.09 2.42
N THR A 54 1.91 -11.68 3.15
CA THR A 54 3.28 -12.20 3.01
C THR A 54 3.50 -13.53 3.73
N GLY A 55 2.58 -13.93 4.62
CA GLY A 55 2.76 -15.04 5.55
C GLY A 55 3.71 -14.72 6.72
N VAL A 56 4.26 -13.51 6.78
CA VAL A 56 5.25 -13.08 7.77
C VAL A 56 4.63 -12.07 8.72
N SER A 57 4.97 -12.15 10.02
CA SER A 57 4.46 -11.19 11.01
C SER A 57 4.83 -9.75 10.64
N TYR A 58 3.90 -8.81 10.83
CA TYR A 58 4.08 -7.41 10.46
C TYR A 58 5.36 -6.79 11.06
N ALA A 59 5.63 -7.05 12.34
CA ALA A 59 6.78 -6.47 13.03
C ALA A 59 8.13 -6.91 12.43
N ILE A 60 8.27 -8.21 12.12
CA ILE A 60 9.49 -8.76 11.52
C ILE A 60 9.66 -8.25 10.08
N TYR A 61 8.57 -8.17 9.31
CA TYR A 61 8.64 -7.67 7.94
C TYR A 61 9.04 -6.20 7.90
N LEU A 62 8.44 -5.37 8.76
CA LEU A 62 8.79 -3.95 8.89
C LEU A 62 10.24 -3.74 9.34
N ASP A 63 10.70 -4.49 10.33
CA ASP A 63 12.09 -4.39 10.82
C ASP A 63 13.10 -4.76 9.72
N GLY A 64 12.82 -5.81 8.94
CA GLY A 64 13.62 -6.18 7.77
C GLY A 64 13.69 -5.07 6.73
N LEU A 65 12.54 -4.48 6.36
CA LEU A 65 12.48 -3.35 5.43
C LEU A 65 13.32 -2.15 5.93
N VAL A 66 13.18 -1.78 7.20
CA VAL A 66 13.92 -0.66 7.78
C VAL A 66 15.42 -0.96 7.84
N ALA A 67 15.82 -2.19 8.16
CA ALA A 67 17.21 -2.63 8.14
C ALA A 67 17.82 -2.60 6.73
N GLU A 68 17.00 -2.78 5.69
CA GLU A 68 17.37 -2.61 4.28
C GLU A 68 17.30 -1.15 3.79
N GLY A 69 16.97 -0.20 4.67
CA GLY A 69 16.94 1.23 4.35
C GLY A 69 15.62 1.72 3.74
N VAL A 70 14.56 0.92 3.79
CA VAL A 70 13.22 1.34 3.38
C VAL A 70 12.61 2.23 4.46
N SER A 71 12.07 3.38 4.06
CA SER A 71 11.38 4.32 4.94
C SER A 71 9.87 4.13 4.87
N CYS A 72 9.21 3.89 6.00
CA CYS A 72 7.76 3.72 6.08
C CYS A 72 7.11 4.81 6.94
N ASN A 73 6.15 5.55 6.38
CA ASN A 73 5.39 6.61 7.07
C ASN A 73 3.88 6.36 7.04
#